data_AF-A0A660RNN0-F1
#
_entry.id   AF-A0A660RNN0-F1
#
_cell.length_a   1.000
_cell.length_b   1.000
_cell.length_c   1.000
_cell.angle_alpha   90.00
_cell.angle_beta   90.00
_cell.angle_gamma   90.00
#
_symmetry.space_group_name_H-M   'P 1'
#
loop_
_entity.id
_entity.type
_entity.pdbx_description
1 polymer ?
#
loop_
_entity_poly.entity_id
_entity_poly.type
_entity_poly.pdbx_seq_one_letter_code
_entity_poly.pdbx_strand_id
1 'polypeptide(L)'
;LENWKEEYKRFLKPIWGPFIELHGSELEQFKKYELAKVFDIKKEIEIKNKEKLEEIIFSNQGFLLNINKIPKRGVVITTYETLRDYQFSFGLIEWAIIVLDEAQKIKTPNALVTTAVKAMKYDFGLTLTGTPVENSWVDLWSIMDFVQPGYLGSLKEFVAQYHNPLRKLNTDREALGKSLKEKVRPLLKRRTKEEHLQGLPEKHVCVYKVKMPDIQLKYYVNIIQKARENLPDPLSKKRKQHIFSIIGTLRDISLHPYLPYFSEQGLADFSDEKIINSSARFIKTFEILNEVSQKGEKVVIFLISRKIQRVLQRLIKNKYGIYPYIINGETSAGKRKSYIDAFQNTPGFSVIIISPEAAGIGLNITAANHVIHLSRPWNPAKEDQATDRVYRIGQKRPVFIHIPLAVHPQFDNDIWKGSFDEKLHRLLEYKRELSRSVLLPPVIEEKEWQALGEEILNIDIKEKTTLTLTISDIDRMSPEMFEKTVAALYRKIGYQVEITPFNHDQGADIVALKLDQKINSLLIQCKHTSNPAKSQNQRGVQEILAALGIYRREYEEKFELVVITNAEKFTPQAIELAEANKIKLISRQELIQLLKNYPITFSDLEIF
;
A
#
# COMPACT_ATOMS: atom_id res chain seq x y z
N LEU A 1 -12.70 16.59 11.56
CA LEU A 1 -13.72 17.54 12.07
C LEU A 1 -13.51 17.81 13.55
N GLU A 2 -13.47 16.79 14.42
CA GLU A 2 -13.19 16.96 15.87
C GLU A 2 -11.95 17.83 16.16
N ASN A 3 -10.80 17.53 15.54
CA ASN A 3 -9.59 18.34 15.72
C ASN A 3 -9.83 19.83 15.41
N TRP A 4 -10.51 20.16 14.31
CA TRP A 4 -10.83 21.55 13.97
C TRP A 4 -11.80 22.20 14.96
N LYS A 5 -12.75 21.44 15.53
CA LYS A 5 -13.61 21.94 16.63
C LYS A 5 -12.81 22.32 17.86
N GLU A 6 -11.82 21.50 18.22
CA GLU A 6 -10.92 21.76 19.36
C GLU A 6 -10.02 22.99 19.08
N GLU A 7 -9.43 23.07 17.89
CA GLU A 7 -8.57 24.18 17.49
C GLU A 7 -9.35 25.51 17.41
N TYR A 8 -10.59 25.50 16.91
CA TYR A 8 -11.46 26.68 16.88
C TYR A 8 -11.70 27.25 18.28
N LYS A 9 -12.01 26.37 19.26
CA LYS A 9 -12.20 26.78 20.65
C LYS A 9 -10.95 27.38 21.26
N ARG A 10 -9.76 26.92 20.84
CA ARG A 10 -8.47 27.35 21.35
C ARG A 10 -8.00 28.68 20.78
N PHE A 11 -8.23 28.93 19.48
CA PHE A 11 -7.58 30.03 18.76
C PHE A 11 -8.51 31.15 18.27
N LEU A 12 -9.83 30.95 18.17
CA LEU A 12 -10.71 31.84 17.38
C LEU A 12 -11.82 32.59 18.16
N LYS A 13 -11.82 32.57 19.50
CA LYS A 13 -12.71 33.45 20.30
C LYS A 13 -12.05 34.82 20.54
N PRO A 14 -12.71 35.98 20.32
CA PRO A 14 -14.16 36.21 20.14
C PRO A 14 -14.58 36.80 18.77
N ILE A 15 -13.72 36.76 17.75
CA ILE A 15 -13.92 37.55 16.51
C ILE A 15 -15.04 36.98 15.61
N TRP A 16 -15.26 35.66 15.64
CA TRP A 16 -16.17 34.95 14.73
C TRP A 16 -17.42 34.47 15.47
N GLY A 17 -18.56 34.40 14.78
CA GLY A 17 -19.84 34.01 15.35
C GLY A 17 -19.98 32.49 15.60
N PRO A 18 -21.20 31.93 15.52
CA PRO A 18 -21.45 30.52 15.87
C PRO A 18 -20.65 29.56 14.99
N PHE A 19 -20.10 28.50 15.60
CA PHE A 19 -19.44 27.41 14.89
C PHE A 19 -20.44 26.28 14.62
N ILE A 20 -20.62 25.92 13.35
CA ILE A 20 -21.62 24.95 12.89
C ILE A 20 -20.92 23.80 12.18
N GLU A 21 -21.17 22.56 12.62
CA GLU A 21 -20.74 21.39 11.88
C GLU A 21 -21.89 20.87 11.00
N LEU A 22 -21.65 20.84 9.69
CA LEU A 22 -22.55 20.23 8.71
C LEU A 22 -21.98 18.88 8.32
N HIS A 23 -22.08 17.91 9.24
CA HIS A 23 -21.68 16.52 9.03
C HIS A 23 -22.42 15.61 10.01
N GLY A 24 -22.62 14.34 9.66
CA GLY A 24 -23.21 13.34 10.55
C GLY A 24 -24.63 13.72 11.02
N SER A 25 -24.91 13.53 12.32
CA SER A 25 -26.23 13.79 12.90
C SER A 25 -26.60 15.28 12.97
N GLU A 26 -25.62 16.19 13.04
CA GLU A 26 -25.89 17.64 13.03
C GLU A 26 -26.45 18.07 11.66
N LEU A 27 -26.05 17.42 10.56
CA LEU A 27 -26.54 17.69 9.21
C LEU A 27 -28.05 17.43 9.06
N GLU A 28 -28.60 16.42 9.76
CA GLU A 28 -30.04 16.07 9.69
C GLU A 28 -30.94 17.24 10.07
N GLN A 29 -30.50 18.12 10.97
CA GLN A 29 -31.25 19.29 11.40
C GLN A 29 -31.38 20.37 10.31
N PHE A 30 -30.49 20.32 9.31
CA PHE A 30 -30.47 21.21 8.16
C PHE A 30 -31.12 20.58 6.94
N LYS A 31 -31.31 19.26 6.91
CA LYS A 31 -32.04 18.60 5.81
C LYS A 31 -33.49 19.07 5.82
N LYS A 32 -33.97 19.46 4.64
CA LYS A 32 -35.34 19.93 4.44
C LYS A 32 -36.13 18.82 3.75
N TYR A 33 -36.98 18.13 4.49
CA TYR A 33 -37.85 17.07 3.94
C TYR A 33 -38.99 17.61 3.06
N GLU A 34 -39.24 18.92 3.06
CA GLU A 34 -40.29 19.54 2.25
C GLU A 34 -39.72 20.58 1.28
N LEU A 35 -39.47 20.11 0.07
CA LEU A 35 -38.90 20.89 -1.03
C LEU A 35 -39.93 21.79 -1.74
N ALA A 36 -41.23 21.68 -1.41
CA ALA A 36 -42.31 22.32 -2.16
C ALA A 36 -42.71 23.73 -1.71
N LYS A 37 -42.23 24.25 -0.56
CA LYS A 37 -42.86 25.45 0.06
C LYS A 37 -41.96 26.68 0.25
N VAL A 38 -40.64 26.60 0.04
CA VAL A 38 -39.74 27.68 0.54
C VAL A 38 -38.71 28.18 -0.48
N PHE A 39 -38.42 27.44 -1.55
CA PHE A 39 -37.51 27.90 -2.60
C PHE A 39 -38.29 28.18 -3.87
N ASP A 40 -38.53 29.45 -4.18
CA ASP A 40 -38.97 29.86 -5.50
C ASP A 40 -37.75 29.95 -6.42
N ILE A 41 -37.30 28.79 -6.90
CA ILE A 41 -36.17 28.66 -7.84
C ILE A 41 -36.39 29.53 -9.09
N LYS A 42 -37.65 29.87 -9.42
CA LYS A 42 -37.97 30.73 -10.55
C LYS A 42 -37.49 32.17 -10.36
N LYS A 43 -37.25 32.63 -9.12
CA LYS A 43 -36.82 34.00 -8.79
C LYS A 43 -35.33 34.15 -8.48
N GLU A 44 -34.67 33.14 -7.91
CA GLU A 44 -33.34 33.31 -7.30
C GLU A 44 -32.15 32.82 -8.13
N ILE A 45 -32.36 32.04 -9.20
CA ILE A 45 -31.26 31.55 -10.04
C ILE A 45 -31.62 31.66 -11.54
N GLU A 46 -30.85 32.46 -12.27
CA GLU A 46 -30.96 32.55 -13.73
C GLU A 46 -30.17 31.39 -14.36
N ILE A 47 -30.85 30.32 -14.77
CA ILE A 47 -30.22 29.12 -15.34
C ILE A 47 -30.83 28.79 -16.72
N LYS A 48 -29.96 28.48 -17.68
CA LYS A 48 -30.31 28.13 -19.08
C LYS A 48 -31.13 26.84 -19.28
N ASN A 49 -31.34 26.01 -18.25
CA ASN A 49 -32.02 24.71 -18.36
C ASN A 49 -32.85 24.41 -17.10
N LYS A 50 -34.03 25.04 -17.05
CA LYS A 50 -34.91 25.10 -15.87
C LYS A 50 -35.62 23.77 -15.58
N GLU A 51 -36.10 23.10 -16.62
CA GLU A 51 -36.91 21.86 -16.52
C GLU A 51 -36.12 20.67 -15.97
N LYS A 52 -34.87 20.49 -16.41
CA LYS A 52 -34.01 19.38 -15.98
C LYS A 52 -33.58 19.49 -14.52
N LEU A 53 -33.48 20.73 -14.01
CA LEU A 53 -33.13 21.00 -12.62
C LEU A 53 -34.34 20.77 -11.71
N GLU A 54 -35.53 21.19 -12.15
CA GLU A 54 -36.79 20.89 -11.47
C GLU A 54 -36.98 19.38 -11.32
N GLU A 55 -36.75 18.59 -12.38
CA GLU A 55 -36.84 17.12 -12.31
C GLU A 55 -35.87 16.48 -11.31
N ILE A 56 -34.62 16.96 -11.24
CA ILE A 56 -33.61 16.48 -10.27
C ILE A 56 -34.02 16.85 -8.84
N ILE A 57 -34.51 18.07 -8.64
CA ILE A 57 -34.91 18.58 -7.32
C ILE A 57 -36.20 17.89 -6.84
N PHE A 58 -37.19 17.70 -7.71
CA PHE A 58 -38.45 17.02 -7.39
C PHE A 58 -38.33 15.49 -7.27
N SER A 59 -37.19 14.89 -7.68
CA SER A 59 -36.92 13.46 -7.50
C SER A 59 -36.80 13.01 -6.03
N ASN A 60 -36.88 13.94 -5.07
CA ASN A 60 -36.96 13.68 -3.63
C ASN A 60 -35.75 12.90 -3.05
N GLN A 61 -34.62 12.89 -3.75
CA GLN A 61 -33.36 12.41 -3.22
C GLN A 61 -32.71 13.57 -2.41
N GLY A 62 -32.51 13.37 -1.11
CA GLY A 62 -32.22 14.41 -0.10
C GLY A 62 -30.89 15.17 -0.27
N PHE A 63 -30.80 16.03 -1.29
CA PHE A 63 -29.62 16.80 -1.66
C PHE A 63 -29.70 18.31 -1.37
N LEU A 64 -30.66 18.77 -0.55
CA LEU A 64 -30.79 20.19 -0.19
C LEU A 64 -30.80 20.44 1.32
N LEU A 65 -30.13 21.53 1.71
CA LEU A 65 -30.03 22.03 3.08
C LEU A 65 -30.82 23.34 3.23
N ASN A 66 -31.42 23.54 4.40
CA ASN A 66 -32.04 24.79 4.79
C ASN A 66 -30.97 25.81 5.21
N ILE A 67 -30.39 26.50 4.24
CA ILE A 67 -29.31 27.48 4.44
C ILE A 67 -29.71 28.67 5.31
N ASN A 68 -31.01 28.98 5.44
CA ASN A 68 -31.49 30.08 6.30
C ASN A 68 -31.20 29.84 7.79
N LYS A 69 -30.91 28.59 8.18
CA LYS A 69 -30.44 28.27 9.54
C LYS A 69 -28.96 28.61 9.76
N ILE A 70 -28.21 28.90 8.70
CA ILE A 70 -26.80 29.28 8.79
C ILE A 70 -26.74 30.80 9.07
N PRO A 71 -26.17 31.24 10.20
CA PRO A 71 -26.07 32.63 10.58
C PRO A 71 -25.04 33.35 9.69
N LYS A 72 -25.35 34.59 9.30
CA LYS A 72 -24.52 35.41 8.40
C LYS A 72 -23.09 35.71 8.89
N ARG A 73 -22.79 35.53 10.18
CA ARG A 73 -21.44 35.71 10.78
C ARG A 73 -20.90 34.42 11.39
N GLY A 74 -21.38 33.27 10.95
CA GLY A 74 -20.96 31.96 11.45
C GLY A 74 -19.73 31.39 10.76
N VAL A 75 -19.15 30.37 11.38
CA VAL A 75 -18.14 29.50 10.78
C VAL A 75 -18.78 28.16 10.53
N VAL A 76 -18.72 27.69 9.28
CA VAL A 76 -19.26 26.38 8.88
C VAL A 76 -18.10 25.44 8.64
N ILE A 77 -18.12 24.27 9.29
CA ILE A 77 -17.21 23.17 9.01
C ILE A 77 -17.97 22.01 8.38
N THR A 78 -17.45 21.46 7.30
CA THR A 78 -18.03 20.32 6.61
C THR A 78 -16.94 19.47 5.94
N THR A 79 -17.33 18.40 5.27
CA THR A 79 -16.42 17.56 4.48
C THR A 79 -16.55 17.88 2.99
N TYR A 80 -15.53 17.53 2.20
CA TYR A 80 -15.56 17.65 0.75
C TYR A 80 -16.73 16.87 0.13
N GLU A 81 -16.99 15.68 0.67
CA GLU A 81 -18.05 14.80 0.22
C GLU A 81 -19.42 15.42 0.52
N THR A 82 -19.63 15.98 1.71
CA THR A 82 -20.86 16.70 2.05
C THR A 82 -21.05 17.96 1.18
N LEU A 83 -20.01 18.76 0.96
CA LEU A 83 -20.11 19.94 0.08
C LEU A 83 -20.51 19.51 -1.35
N ARG A 84 -19.90 18.46 -1.89
CA ARG A 84 -20.23 17.90 -3.21
C ARG A 84 -21.70 17.46 -3.27
N ASP A 85 -22.15 16.71 -2.27
CA ASP A 85 -23.51 16.13 -2.26
C ASP A 85 -24.58 17.23 -2.13
N TYR A 86 -24.28 18.32 -1.43
CA TYR A 86 -25.19 19.46 -1.19
C TYR A 86 -24.78 20.74 -1.93
N GLN A 87 -24.04 20.62 -3.05
CA GLN A 87 -23.41 21.74 -3.74
C GLN A 87 -24.38 22.85 -4.14
N PHE A 88 -25.62 22.51 -4.52
CA PHE A 88 -26.63 23.50 -4.88
C PHE A 88 -27.05 24.36 -3.69
N SER A 89 -27.10 23.80 -2.48
CA SER A 89 -27.38 24.57 -1.26
C SER A 89 -26.20 25.45 -0.88
N PHE A 90 -24.99 24.90 -0.90
CA PHE A 90 -23.79 25.68 -0.58
C PHE A 90 -23.52 26.81 -1.58
N GLY A 91 -23.83 26.61 -2.87
CA GLY A 91 -23.63 27.60 -3.94
C GLY A 91 -24.61 28.79 -3.92
N LEU A 92 -25.69 28.71 -3.12
CA LEU A 92 -26.59 29.82 -2.87
C LEU A 92 -26.04 30.83 -1.84
N ILE A 93 -25.03 30.42 -1.08
CA ILE A 93 -24.40 31.25 -0.06
C ILE A 93 -23.22 31.99 -0.69
N GLU A 94 -23.12 33.30 -0.41
CA GLU A 94 -21.97 34.12 -0.75
C GLU A 94 -20.95 34.05 0.39
N TRP A 95 -19.89 33.26 0.20
CA TRP A 95 -18.89 33.02 1.24
C TRP A 95 -17.84 34.12 1.27
N ALA A 96 -17.64 34.78 2.40
CA ALA A 96 -16.51 35.71 2.51
C ALA A 96 -15.15 34.97 2.35
N ILE A 97 -15.01 33.79 2.97
CA ILE A 97 -13.79 32.99 2.93
C ILE A 97 -14.14 31.52 2.80
N ILE A 98 -13.41 30.79 1.94
CA ILE A 98 -13.39 29.32 1.92
C ILE A 98 -11.98 28.84 2.18
N VAL A 99 -11.83 27.99 3.21
CA VAL A 99 -10.56 27.35 3.55
C VAL A 99 -10.64 25.85 3.24
N LEU A 100 -9.76 25.39 2.37
CA LEU A 100 -9.63 23.97 2.00
C LEU A 100 -8.44 23.36 2.73
N ASP A 101 -8.72 22.54 3.74
CA ASP A 101 -7.69 21.71 4.39
C ASP A 101 -7.44 20.43 3.57
N GLU A 102 -6.20 19.95 3.57
CA GLU A 102 -5.75 18.81 2.74
C GLU A 102 -6.18 18.94 1.26
N ALA A 103 -5.84 20.09 0.66
CA ALA A 103 -6.27 20.51 -0.68
C ALA A 103 -5.89 19.54 -1.82
N GLN A 104 -5.05 18.53 -1.58
CA GLN A 104 -4.88 17.41 -2.52
C GLN A 104 -6.19 16.67 -2.82
N LYS A 105 -7.25 16.85 -2.03
CA LYS A 105 -8.61 16.36 -2.34
C LYS A 105 -9.19 16.96 -3.63
N ILE A 106 -8.75 18.14 -4.06
CA ILE A 106 -9.17 18.79 -5.30
C ILE A 106 -8.09 18.79 -6.40
N LYS A 107 -7.13 17.86 -6.32
CA LYS A 107 -6.00 17.77 -7.27
C LYS A 107 -6.39 17.40 -8.70
N THR A 108 -7.57 16.81 -8.90
CA THR A 108 -8.01 16.32 -10.21
C THR A 108 -9.07 17.27 -10.79
N PRO A 109 -8.75 18.07 -11.83
CA PRO A 109 -9.63 19.13 -12.35
C PRO A 109 -11.08 18.71 -12.61
N ASN A 110 -11.28 17.54 -13.20
CA ASN A 110 -12.58 17.06 -13.65
C ASN A 110 -13.30 16.17 -12.62
N ALA A 111 -12.74 16.00 -11.42
CA ALA A 111 -13.40 15.23 -10.37
C ALA A 111 -14.62 15.98 -9.86
N LEU A 112 -15.74 15.28 -9.62
CA LEU A 112 -17.00 15.88 -9.14
C LEU A 112 -16.81 16.80 -7.93
N VAL A 113 -15.96 16.38 -6.98
CA VAL A 113 -15.62 17.16 -5.79
C VAL A 113 -14.89 18.47 -6.13
N THR A 114 -13.99 18.45 -7.11
CA THR A 114 -13.23 19.63 -7.53
C THR A 114 -14.15 20.63 -8.23
N THR A 115 -15.00 20.14 -9.13
CA THR A 115 -16.00 20.96 -9.81
C THR A 115 -16.97 21.59 -8.81
N ALA A 116 -17.49 20.82 -7.85
CA ALA A 116 -18.40 21.33 -6.84
C ALA A 116 -17.76 22.43 -5.97
N VAL A 117 -16.54 22.20 -5.48
CA VAL A 117 -15.81 23.19 -4.66
C VAL A 117 -15.52 24.48 -5.45
N LYS A 118 -15.07 24.36 -6.71
CA LYS A 118 -14.76 25.52 -7.56
C LYS A 118 -15.99 26.30 -8.01
N ALA A 119 -17.17 25.69 -7.99
CA ALA A 119 -18.43 26.36 -8.34
C ALA A 119 -18.99 27.24 -7.21
N MET A 120 -18.41 27.20 -6.01
CA MET A 120 -18.86 28.00 -4.88
C MET A 120 -18.58 29.49 -5.11
N LYS A 121 -19.46 30.35 -4.60
CA LYS A 121 -19.27 31.80 -4.62
C LYS A 121 -18.43 32.22 -3.41
N TYR A 122 -17.27 32.82 -3.62
CA TYR A 122 -16.43 33.31 -2.52
C TYR A 122 -15.58 34.53 -2.86
N ASP A 123 -15.28 35.36 -1.87
CA ASP A 123 -14.39 36.53 -2.02
C ASP A 123 -12.91 36.15 -1.84
N PHE A 124 -12.60 35.21 -0.95
CA PHE A 124 -11.22 34.79 -0.65
C PHE A 124 -11.08 33.28 -0.48
N GLY A 125 -10.20 32.66 -1.27
CA GLY A 125 -9.88 31.23 -1.22
C GLY A 125 -8.53 30.95 -0.58
N LEU A 126 -8.48 30.04 0.39
CA LEU A 126 -7.23 29.58 1.00
C LEU A 126 -7.12 28.06 0.95
N THR A 127 -5.98 27.55 0.50
CA THR A 127 -5.70 26.10 0.48
C THR A 127 -4.54 25.74 1.40
N LEU A 128 -4.72 24.69 2.19
CA LEU A 128 -3.70 24.10 3.05
C LEU A 128 -3.39 22.70 2.53
N THR A 129 -2.11 22.39 2.31
CA THR A 129 -1.69 21.03 1.93
C THR A 129 -0.23 20.82 2.31
N GLY A 130 0.10 19.63 2.83
CA GLY A 130 1.48 19.23 3.06
C GLY A 130 2.24 18.93 1.76
N THR A 131 1.53 18.62 0.67
CA THR A 131 2.09 18.14 -0.60
C THR A 131 1.33 18.75 -1.78
N PRO A 132 1.66 19.98 -2.21
CA PRO A 132 0.93 20.67 -3.28
C PRO A 132 1.08 20.01 -4.66
N VAL A 133 2.11 19.17 -4.83
CA VAL A 133 2.33 18.35 -6.02
C VAL A 133 2.45 16.90 -5.56
N GLU A 134 1.41 16.10 -5.75
CA GLU A 134 1.40 14.71 -5.32
C GLU A 134 1.86 13.80 -6.46
N ASN A 135 1.18 13.85 -7.61
CA ASN A 135 1.39 12.99 -8.76
C ASN A 135 1.88 13.77 -9.99
N SER A 136 1.37 14.98 -10.20
CA SER A 136 1.65 15.76 -11.40
C SER A 136 1.55 17.26 -11.17
N TRP A 137 2.11 18.08 -12.07
CA TRP A 137 1.88 19.53 -12.03
C TRP A 137 0.44 19.95 -12.34
N VAL A 138 -0.37 19.07 -12.92
CA VAL A 138 -1.82 19.32 -13.08
C VAL A 138 -2.50 19.38 -11.71
N ASP A 139 -1.96 18.68 -10.72
CA ASP A 139 -2.43 18.73 -9.33
C ASP A 139 -2.31 20.16 -8.77
N LEU A 140 -1.13 20.77 -8.96
CA LEU A 140 -0.86 22.14 -8.58
C LEU A 140 -1.75 23.11 -9.35
N TRP A 141 -1.88 22.94 -10.67
CA TRP A 141 -2.77 23.77 -11.48
C TRP A 141 -4.20 23.73 -10.93
N SER A 142 -4.70 22.54 -10.58
CA SER A 142 -6.07 22.39 -10.06
C SER A 142 -6.28 23.15 -8.76
N ILE A 143 -5.31 23.06 -7.83
CA ILE A 143 -5.34 23.78 -6.54
C ILE A 143 -5.23 25.30 -6.78
N MET A 144 -4.31 25.73 -7.64
CA MET A 144 -4.08 27.14 -7.95
C MET A 144 -5.27 27.79 -8.63
N ASP A 145 -5.98 27.05 -9.47
CA ASP A 145 -7.20 27.51 -10.13
C ASP A 145 -8.39 27.67 -9.17
N PHE A 146 -8.33 27.07 -7.97
CA PHE A 146 -9.24 27.44 -6.87
C PHE A 146 -8.76 28.70 -6.13
N VAL A 147 -7.45 28.82 -5.86
CA VAL A 147 -6.91 29.99 -5.11
C VAL A 147 -7.05 31.29 -5.91
N GLN A 148 -6.70 31.26 -7.19
CA GLN A 148 -6.81 32.38 -8.11
C GLN A 148 -7.14 31.87 -9.51
N PRO A 149 -8.44 31.75 -9.87
CA PRO A 149 -8.87 31.26 -11.17
C PRO A 149 -8.19 31.99 -12.33
N GLY A 150 -7.72 31.23 -13.32
CA GLY A 150 -7.08 31.77 -14.53
C GLY A 150 -5.63 32.25 -14.39
N TYR A 151 -5.03 32.31 -13.18
CA TYR A 151 -3.66 32.79 -12.98
C TYR A 151 -2.60 32.00 -13.77
N LEU A 152 -2.79 30.69 -13.88
CA LEU A 152 -1.91 29.80 -14.63
C LEU A 152 -2.35 29.58 -16.09
N GLY A 153 -3.34 30.33 -16.56
CA GLY A 153 -3.99 30.11 -17.85
C GLY A 153 -4.93 28.91 -17.83
N SER A 154 -5.49 28.59 -18.98
CA SER A 154 -6.36 27.41 -19.14
C SER A 154 -5.59 26.12 -18.89
N LEU A 155 -6.29 25.04 -18.49
CA LEU A 155 -5.67 23.73 -18.31
C LEU A 155 -4.93 23.27 -19.58
N LYS A 156 -5.48 23.57 -20.76
CA LYS A 156 -4.89 23.20 -22.05
C LYS A 156 -3.55 23.90 -22.28
N GLU A 157 -3.48 25.21 -22.03
CA GLU A 157 -2.24 25.99 -22.14
C GLU A 157 -1.21 25.54 -21.11
N PHE A 158 -1.62 25.34 -19.85
CA PHE A 158 -0.75 24.88 -18.79
C PHE A 158 -0.14 23.51 -19.11
N VAL A 159 -0.96 22.56 -19.58
CA VAL A 159 -0.49 21.23 -19.99
C VAL A 159 0.48 21.33 -21.16
N ALA A 160 0.22 22.19 -22.14
CA ALA A 160 1.13 22.39 -23.28
C ALA A 160 2.47 22.98 -22.84
N GLN A 161 2.46 23.95 -21.92
CA GLN A 161 3.66 24.67 -21.48
C GLN A 161 4.51 23.87 -20.48
N TYR A 162 3.90 23.19 -19.51
CA TYR A 162 4.62 22.58 -18.39
C TYR A 162 4.57 21.06 -18.40
N HIS A 163 3.43 20.44 -18.71
CA HIS A 163 3.27 18.99 -18.56
C HIS A 163 3.79 18.20 -19.78
N ASN A 164 3.42 18.61 -20.99
CA ASN A 164 3.82 17.92 -22.23
C ASN A 164 5.33 17.88 -22.45
N PRO A 165 6.12 18.94 -22.13
CA PRO A 165 7.57 18.87 -22.24
C PRO A 165 8.19 17.77 -21.37
N LEU A 166 7.61 17.42 -20.22
CA LEU A 166 8.15 16.37 -19.34
C LEU A 166 8.21 14.99 -19.99
N ARG A 167 7.46 14.76 -21.08
CA ARG A 167 7.48 13.51 -21.86
C ARG A 167 8.63 13.45 -22.86
N LYS A 168 9.27 14.57 -23.19
CA LYS A 168 10.41 14.63 -24.12
C LYS A 168 11.71 14.31 -23.36
N LEU A 169 12.58 13.52 -23.98
CA LEU A 169 13.85 13.08 -23.37
C LEU A 169 14.81 14.24 -23.10
N ASN A 170 14.85 15.25 -23.97
CA ASN A 170 15.79 16.38 -23.89
C ASN A 170 15.27 17.57 -23.07
N THR A 171 14.17 17.41 -22.34
CA THR A 171 13.63 18.50 -21.51
C THR A 171 14.43 18.62 -20.23
N ASP A 172 14.97 19.80 -19.97
CA ASP A 172 15.47 20.17 -18.66
C ASP A 172 14.29 20.34 -17.68
N ARG A 173 14.02 19.25 -16.96
CA ARG A 173 12.90 19.18 -16.00
C ARG A 173 13.12 20.11 -14.81
N GLU A 174 14.37 20.35 -14.42
CA GLU A 174 14.71 21.22 -13.31
C GLU A 174 14.51 22.69 -13.68
N ALA A 175 15.00 23.12 -14.85
CA ALA A 175 14.77 24.47 -15.33
C ALA A 175 13.28 24.78 -15.49
N LEU A 176 12.52 23.84 -16.07
CA LEU A 176 11.08 23.99 -16.25
C LEU A 176 10.33 24.08 -14.91
N GLY A 177 10.69 23.24 -13.94
CA GLY A 177 10.09 23.30 -12.60
C GLY A 177 10.49 24.56 -11.82
N LYS A 178 11.73 25.06 -11.97
CA LYS A 178 12.17 26.35 -11.40
C LYS A 178 11.32 27.50 -11.96
N SER A 179 11.08 27.51 -13.26
CA SER A 179 10.20 28.49 -13.91
C SER A 179 8.77 28.44 -13.35
N LEU A 180 8.19 27.24 -13.21
CA LEU A 180 6.87 27.08 -12.60
C LEU A 180 6.85 27.56 -11.14
N LYS A 181 7.89 27.21 -10.37
CA LYS A 181 8.05 27.62 -8.97
C LYS A 181 8.08 29.14 -8.80
N GLU A 182 8.84 29.86 -9.62
CA GLU A 182 8.86 31.32 -9.59
C GLU A 182 7.49 31.91 -9.97
N LYS A 183 6.79 31.32 -10.94
CA LYS A 183 5.44 31.76 -11.32
C LYS A 183 4.43 31.60 -10.17
N VAL A 184 4.47 30.51 -9.41
CA VAL A 184 3.51 30.30 -8.30
C VAL A 184 3.93 30.96 -6.99
N ARG A 185 5.20 31.37 -6.86
CA ARG A 185 5.77 31.92 -5.62
C ARG A 185 4.96 33.06 -4.98
N PRO A 186 4.35 34.01 -5.72
CA PRO A 186 3.56 35.08 -5.10
C PRO A 186 2.31 34.58 -4.35
N LEU A 187 1.77 33.43 -4.76
CA LEU A 187 0.54 32.84 -4.22
C LEU A 187 0.81 31.63 -3.32
N LEU A 188 2.05 31.11 -3.33
CA LEU A 188 2.44 29.92 -2.58
C LEU A 188 3.40 30.29 -1.44
N LYS A 189 2.98 30.03 -0.20
CA LYS A 189 3.85 30.12 0.97
C LYS A 189 4.17 28.73 1.51
N ARG A 190 5.40 28.27 1.25
CA ARG A 190 5.93 27.01 1.79
C ARG A 190 7.00 27.32 2.84
N ARG A 191 6.90 26.67 4.01
CA ARG A 191 7.91 26.72 5.08
C ARG A 191 8.32 25.30 5.41
N THR A 192 9.61 25.04 5.54
CA THR A 192 10.09 23.75 6.05
C THR A 192 10.20 23.80 7.58
N LYS A 193 10.13 22.63 8.22
CA LYS A 193 10.31 22.53 9.67
C LYS A 193 11.74 22.86 10.10
N GLU A 194 12.70 22.61 9.22
CA GLU A 194 14.13 22.84 9.40
C GLU A 194 14.48 24.34 9.35
N GLU A 195 13.73 25.15 8.59
CA GLU A 195 14.08 26.55 8.37
C GLU A 195 13.57 27.51 9.45
N HIS A 196 12.45 27.26 10.18
CA HIS A 196 11.78 28.38 10.88
C HIS A 196 10.76 28.06 11.99
N LEU A 197 10.86 26.97 12.75
CA LEU A 197 9.89 26.68 13.82
C LEU A 197 10.53 26.62 15.22
N GLN A 198 10.30 27.68 16.01
CA GLN A 198 10.50 27.64 17.46
C GLN A 198 9.56 26.58 18.06
N GLY A 199 10.09 25.71 18.93
CA GLY A 199 9.31 24.71 19.66
C GLY A 199 9.23 23.31 19.03
N LEU A 200 9.99 23.03 17.98
CA LEU A 200 10.26 21.65 17.55
C LEU A 200 11.53 21.11 18.24
N PRO A 201 11.58 19.82 18.59
CA PRO A 201 12.77 19.20 19.15
C PRO A 201 13.84 18.97 18.08
N GLU A 202 15.01 18.49 18.49
CA GLU A 202 16.00 17.94 17.57
C GLU A 202 15.45 16.73 16.81
N LYS A 203 15.84 16.61 15.54
CA LYS A 203 15.48 15.51 14.65
C LYS A 203 16.75 14.82 14.19
N HIS A 204 16.88 13.53 14.51
CA HIS A 204 18.02 12.70 14.17
C HIS A 204 17.60 11.64 13.15
N VAL A 205 18.14 11.68 11.93
CA VAL A 205 17.88 10.66 10.90
C VAL A 205 19.05 9.68 10.88
N CYS A 206 18.79 8.46 11.35
CA CYS A 206 19.79 7.41 11.49
C CYS A 206 19.56 6.31 10.44
N VAL A 207 20.45 6.27 9.43
CA VAL A 207 20.44 5.24 8.39
C VAL A 207 21.41 4.12 8.77
N TYR A 208 20.90 2.90 8.89
CA TYR A 208 21.70 1.74 9.32
C TYR A 208 21.88 0.78 8.15
N LYS A 209 23.11 0.66 7.65
CA LYS A 209 23.48 -0.38 6.68
C LYS A 209 23.85 -1.65 7.43
N VAL A 210 23.03 -2.69 7.30
CA VAL A 210 23.16 -3.93 8.07
C VAL A 210 23.41 -5.07 7.09
N LYS A 211 24.52 -5.81 7.30
CA LYS A 211 24.87 -6.94 6.43
C LYS A 211 23.76 -8.00 6.49
N MET A 212 23.30 -8.45 5.33
CA MET A 212 22.35 -9.57 5.20
C MET A 212 22.93 -10.83 5.87
N PRO A 213 22.16 -11.50 6.74
CA PRO A 213 22.48 -12.85 7.18
C PRO A 213 22.55 -13.80 5.99
N ASP A 214 23.33 -14.89 6.12
CA ASP A 214 23.57 -15.82 5.02
C ASP A 214 22.27 -16.38 4.42
N ILE A 215 21.28 -16.67 5.24
CA ILE A 215 19.98 -17.15 4.75
C ILE A 215 19.28 -16.10 3.90
N GLN A 216 19.29 -14.83 4.31
CA GLN A 216 18.72 -13.73 3.53
C GLN A 216 19.45 -13.53 2.22
N LEU A 217 20.79 -13.57 2.27
CA LEU A 217 21.64 -13.47 1.10
C LEU A 217 21.34 -14.57 0.08
N LYS A 218 21.16 -15.82 0.55
CA LYS A 218 20.82 -16.96 -0.30
C LYS A 218 19.51 -16.75 -1.05
N TYR A 219 18.44 -16.34 -0.37
CA TYR A 219 17.15 -16.05 -1.03
C TYR A 219 17.28 -14.89 -2.01
N TYR A 220 18.01 -13.84 -1.63
CA TYR A 220 18.24 -12.65 -2.47
C TYR A 220 19.02 -12.97 -3.75
N VAL A 221 20.09 -13.75 -3.65
CA VAL A 221 20.90 -14.18 -4.80
C VAL A 221 20.11 -15.11 -5.70
N ASN A 222 19.35 -16.03 -5.11
CA ASN A 222 18.57 -17.03 -5.82
C ASN A 222 17.49 -16.39 -6.72
N ILE A 223 16.78 -15.37 -6.23
CA ILE A 223 15.77 -14.66 -7.05
C ILE A 223 16.42 -13.90 -8.21
N ILE A 224 17.59 -13.27 -8.02
CA ILE A 224 18.27 -12.54 -9.10
C ILE A 224 18.80 -13.50 -10.16
N GLN A 225 19.36 -14.64 -9.77
CA GLN A 225 19.79 -15.68 -10.71
C GLN A 225 18.64 -16.14 -11.59
N LYS A 226 17.50 -16.44 -10.97
CA LYS A 226 16.34 -16.90 -11.72
C LYS A 226 15.77 -15.83 -12.64
N ALA A 227 15.77 -14.58 -12.18
CA ALA A 227 15.33 -13.45 -12.97
C ALA A 227 16.18 -13.27 -14.24
N ARG A 228 17.49 -13.55 -14.17
CA ARG A 228 18.42 -13.51 -15.33
C ARG A 228 18.20 -14.67 -16.29
N GLU A 229 18.00 -15.89 -15.78
CA GLU A 229 17.79 -17.08 -16.61
C GLU A 229 16.53 -16.98 -17.47
N ASN A 230 15.49 -16.38 -16.92
CA ASN A 230 14.18 -16.24 -17.57
C ASN A 230 13.96 -14.83 -18.14
N LEU A 231 15.02 -14.05 -18.37
CA LEU A 231 14.89 -12.65 -18.76
C LEU A 231 14.24 -12.53 -20.15
N PRO A 232 13.03 -11.93 -20.27
CA PRO A 232 12.37 -11.79 -21.56
C PRO A 232 13.10 -10.78 -22.47
N ASP A 233 12.76 -10.79 -23.76
CA ASP A 233 13.35 -9.88 -24.74
C ASP A 233 13.33 -8.40 -24.28
N PRO A 234 14.43 -7.64 -24.47
CA PRO A 234 14.57 -6.26 -24.02
C PRO A 234 13.44 -5.30 -24.34
N LEU A 235 12.79 -5.47 -25.50
CA LEU A 235 11.74 -4.57 -25.98
C LEU A 235 10.34 -5.09 -25.64
N SER A 236 10.24 -6.28 -25.06
CA SER A 236 8.96 -6.90 -24.74
C SER A 236 8.28 -6.29 -23.52
N LYS A 237 6.94 -6.15 -23.59
CA LYS A 237 6.11 -5.82 -22.42
C LYS A 237 6.27 -6.84 -21.29
N LYS A 238 6.58 -8.10 -21.63
CA LYS A 238 6.84 -9.19 -20.68
C LYS A 238 8.08 -8.91 -19.81
N ARG A 239 9.15 -8.31 -20.35
CA ARG A 239 10.33 -7.93 -19.55
C ARG A 239 9.98 -6.94 -18.45
N LYS A 240 9.13 -5.96 -18.74
CA LYS A 240 8.67 -4.97 -17.75
C LYS A 240 7.91 -5.63 -16.60
N GLN A 241 6.96 -6.50 -16.92
CA GLN A 241 6.17 -7.24 -15.92
C GLN A 241 7.06 -8.14 -15.07
N HIS A 242 8.02 -8.84 -15.71
CA HIS A 242 9.02 -9.65 -15.03
C HIS A 242 9.82 -8.82 -14.03
N ILE A 243 10.41 -7.70 -14.46
CA ILE A 243 11.18 -6.81 -13.59
C ILE A 243 10.34 -6.34 -12.39
N PHE A 244 9.08 -5.94 -12.58
CA PHE A 244 8.24 -5.50 -11.48
C PHE A 244 7.94 -6.61 -10.47
N SER A 245 7.70 -7.84 -10.94
CA SER A 245 7.53 -9.00 -10.07
C SER A 245 8.78 -9.22 -9.21
N ILE A 246 9.95 -9.21 -9.84
CA ILE A 246 11.24 -9.39 -9.15
C ILE A 246 11.51 -8.29 -8.13
N ILE A 247 11.26 -7.01 -8.46
CA ILE A 247 11.40 -5.92 -7.48
C ILE A 247 10.43 -6.11 -6.29
N GLY A 248 9.21 -6.57 -6.55
CA GLY A 248 8.23 -6.93 -5.51
C GLY A 248 8.77 -8.00 -4.57
N THR A 249 9.25 -9.13 -5.12
CA THR A 249 9.82 -10.24 -4.34
C THR A 249 11.08 -9.81 -3.59
N LEU A 250 11.96 -9.01 -4.20
CA LEU A 250 13.17 -8.48 -3.56
C LEU A 250 12.86 -7.53 -2.40
N ARG A 251 11.83 -6.68 -2.54
CA ARG A 251 11.35 -5.83 -1.45
C ARG A 251 10.90 -6.69 -0.26
N ASP A 252 10.20 -7.79 -0.55
CA ASP A 252 9.71 -8.71 0.48
C ASP A 252 10.86 -9.49 1.14
N ILE A 253 11.82 -10.01 0.36
CA ILE A 253 13.03 -10.68 0.88
C ILE A 253 13.89 -9.71 1.70
N SER A 254 14.01 -8.46 1.25
CA SER A 254 14.73 -7.41 1.96
C SER A 254 14.10 -7.14 3.33
N LEU A 255 12.77 -7.08 3.41
CA LEU A 255 12.04 -7.00 4.66
C LEU A 255 12.27 -8.25 5.52
N HIS A 256 12.02 -9.43 4.97
CA HIS A 256 12.25 -10.71 5.64
C HIS A 256 12.34 -11.86 4.60
N PRO A 257 13.37 -12.72 4.62
CA PRO A 257 13.57 -13.71 3.54
C PRO A 257 12.45 -14.73 3.38
N TYR A 258 11.76 -15.04 4.48
CA TYR A 258 10.64 -15.98 4.49
C TYR A 258 9.30 -15.37 4.08
N LEU A 259 9.21 -14.04 3.93
CA LEU A 259 7.96 -13.34 3.64
C LEU A 259 7.30 -13.80 2.33
N PRO A 260 8.00 -13.97 1.20
CA PRO A 260 7.33 -14.39 -0.04
C PRO A 260 6.74 -15.80 0.05
N TYR A 261 7.37 -16.68 0.83
CA TYR A 261 7.15 -18.12 0.70
C TYR A 261 6.29 -18.72 1.81
N PHE A 262 6.44 -18.27 3.06
CA PHE A 262 5.78 -18.92 4.20
C PHE A 262 4.52 -18.20 4.65
N SER A 263 3.54 -18.96 5.11
CA SER A 263 2.32 -18.45 5.73
C SER A 263 2.63 -17.82 7.10
N GLU A 264 1.66 -17.09 7.66
CA GLU A 264 1.80 -16.53 9.02
C GLU A 264 2.01 -17.65 10.06
N GLN A 265 1.27 -18.76 9.93
CA GLN A 265 1.41 -19.92 10.80
C GLN A 265 2.76 -20.63 10.57
N GLY A 266 3.19 -20.78 9.32
CA GLY A 266 4.48 -21.39 9.01
C GLY A 266 5.67 -20.57 9.52
N LEU A 267 5.55 -19.25 9.56
CA LEU A 267 6.52 -18.39 10.25
C LEU A 267 6.49 -18.63 11.76
N ALA A 268 5.31 -18.90 12.32
CA ALA A 268 5.17 -19.13 13.75
C ALA A 268 5.87 -20.40 14.25
N ASP A 269 6.10 -21.38 13.38
CA ASP A 269 6.81 -22.63 13.67
C ASP A 269 8.32 -22.45 13.87
N PHE A 270 8.89 -21.33 13.42
CA PHE A 270 10.27 -20.98 13.72
C PHE A 270 10.39 -20.35 15.11
N SER A 271 11.52 -20.61 15.78
CA SER A 271 11.85 -19.90 17.01
C SER A 271 11.97 -18.41 16.75
N ASP A 272 11.60 -17.60 17.74
CA ASP A 272 11.63 -16.14 17.63
C ASP A 272 13.03 -15.62 17.27
N GLU A 273 14.08 -16.20 17.85
CA GLU A 273 15.47 -15.87 17.51
C GLU A 273 15.81 -16.17 16.05
N LYS A 274 15.34 -17.30 15.51
CA LYS A 274 15.58 -17.66 14.11
C LYS A 274 14.91 -16.68 13.15
N ILE A 275 13.70 -16.22 13.48
CA ILE A 275 13.01 -15.20 12.68
C ILE A 275 13.81 -13.89 12.73
N ILE A 276 14.13 -13.40 13.93
CA ILE A 276 14.86 -12.14 14.12
C ILE A 276 16.21 -12.17 13.39
N ASN A 277 17.01 -13.22 13.59
CA ASN A 277 18.36 -13.33 13.03
C ASN A 277 18.39 -13.71 11.55
N SER A 278 17.24 -13.98 10.92
CA SER A 278 17.17 -14.26 9.49
C SER A 278 17.07 -13.00 8.62
N SER A 279 16.80 -11.82 9.19
CA SER A 279 16.68 -10.57 8.43
C SER A 279 17.55 -9.47 9.03
N ALA A 280 18.41 -8.85 8.21
CA ALA A 280 19.23 -7.71 8.60
C ALA A 280 18.39 -6.58 9.22
N ARG A 281 17.20 -6.32 8.67
CA ARG A 281 16.32 -5.26 9.13
C ARG A 281 15.66 -5.60 10.45
N PHE A 282 15.36 -6.88 10.69
CA PHE A 282 14.85 -7.35 11.97
C PHE A 282 15.91 -7.27 13.05
N ILE A 283 17.12 -7.76 12.79
CA ILE A 283 18.27 -7.65 13.71
C ILE A 283 18.39 -6.22 14.22
N LYS A 284 18.49 -5.24 13.30
CA LYS A 284 18.63 -3.85 13.70
C LYS A 284 17.40 -3.27 14.37
N THR A 285 16.19 -3.68 13.96
CA THR A 285 14.95 -3.26 14.63
C THR A 285 14.96 -3.71 16.09
N PHE A 286 15.33 -4.97 16.37
CA PHE A 286 15.36 -5.48 17.74
C PHE A 286 16.52 -4.91 18.56
N GLU A 287 17.66 -4.58 17.96
CA GLU A 287 18.71 -3.77 18.62
C GLU A 287 18.17 -2.42 19.08
N ILE A 288 17.50 -1.68 18.18
CA ILE A 288 16.89 -0.39 18.49
C ILE A 288 15.82 -0.55 19.58
N LEU A 289 14.95 -1.56 19.48
CA LEU A 289 13.93 -1.80 20.49
C LEU A 289 14.54 -2.11 21.86
N ASN A 290 15.65 -2.83 21.94
CA ASN A 290 16.37 -3.07 23.20
C ASN A 290 16.88 -1.75 23.79
N GLU A 291 17.55 -0.92 22.98
CA GLU A 291 18.08 0.38 23.42
C GLU A 291 16.95 1.31 23.92
N VAL A 292 15.83 1.37 23.20
CA VAL A 292 14.68 2.21 23.56
C VAL A 292 13.95 1.66 24.78
N SER A 293 13.87 0.34 24.93
CA SER A 293 13.26 -0.31 26.09
C SER A 293 14.03 0.00 27.38
N GLN A 294 15.37 -0.04 27.35
CA GLN A 294 16.22 0.33 28.48
C GLN A 294 16.01 1.78 28.94
N LYS A 295 15.68 2.67 28.00
CA LYS A 295 15.38 4.09 28.26
C LYS A 295 13.91 4.35 28.61
N GLY A 296 13.05 3.33 28.55
CA GLY A 296 11.61 3.47 28.80
C GLY A 296 10.89 4.40 27.82
N GLU A 297 11.38 4.54 26.58
CA GLU A 297 10.79 5.43 25.57
C GLU A 297 9.86 4.69 24.62
N LYS A 298 9.19 5.41 23.72
CA LYS A 298 8.12 4.84 22.88
C LYS A 298 8.45 4.89 21.40
N VAL A 299 8.03 3.82 20.71
CA VAL A 299 8.39 3.58 19.30
C VAL A 299 7.14 3.47 18.42
N VAL A 300 7.16 4.15 17.28
CA VAL A 300 6.25 3.90 16.16
C VAL A 300 6.99 3.12 15.08
N ILE A 301 6.47 1.96 14.69
CA ILE A 301 7.02 1.16 13.59
C ILE A 301 6.10 1.26 12.38
N PHE A 302 6.61 1.84 11.29
CA PHE A 302 5.90 1.88 10.02
C PHE A 302 6.16 0.60 9.21
N LEU A 303 5.09 -0.12 8.89
CA LEU A 303 5.16 -1.45 8.27
C LEU A 303 3.93 -1.71 7.40
N ILE A 304 4.14 -2.08 6.12
CA ILE A 304 3.05 -2.28 5.14
C ILE A 304 2.50 -3.71 5.19
N SER A 305 3.37 -4.72 5.27
CA SER A 305 2.97 -6.13 5.21
C SER A 305 2.17 -6.56 6.44
N ARG A 306 0.87 -6.83 6.27
CA ARG A 306 -0.03 -7.32 7.34
C ARG A 306 0.49 -8.59 8.02
N LYS A 307 1.03 -9.52 7.23
CA LYS A 307 1.63 -10.76 7.75
C LYS A 307 2.79 -10.45 8.70
N ILE A 308 3.69 -9.55 8.28
CA ILE A 308 4.82 -9.16 9.12
C ILE A 308 4.38 -8.30 10.33
N GLN A 309 3.30 -7.51 10.23
CA GLN A 309 2.76 -6.78 11.39
C GLN A 309 2.40 -7.74 12.53
N ARG A 310 1.72 -8.84 12.21
CA ARG A 310 1.32 -9.87 13.19
C ARG A 310 2.51 -10.66 13.74
N VAL A 311 3.45 -11.04 12.87
CA VAL A 311 4.72 -11.68 13.29
C VAL A 311 5.48 -10.77 14.25
N LEU A 312 5.65 -9.49 13.92
CA LEU A 312 6.37 -8.53 14.75
C LEU A 312 5.64 -8.29 16.09
N GLN A 313 4.31 -8.19 16.09
CA GLN A 313 3.50 -8.10 17.31
C GLN A 313 3.75 -9.29 18.24
N ARG A 314 3.77 -10.52 17.70
CA ARG A 314 4.10 -11.74 18.47
C ARG A 314 5.51 -11.68 19.04
N LEU A 315 6.50 -11.36 18.22
CA LEU A 315 7.91 -11.31 18.65
C LEU A 315 8.12 -10.26 19.76
N ILE A 316 7.52 -9.07 19.62
CA ILE A 316 7.61 -8.01 20.62
C ILE A 316 6.91 -8.43 21.92
N LYS A 317 5.74 -9.09 21.84
CA LYS A 317 5.05 -9.64 23.00
C LYS A 317 5.91 -10.64 23.75
N ASN A 318 6.48 -11.60 23.04
CA ASN A 318 7.28 -12.65 23.66
C ASN A 318 8.56 -12.09 24.29
N LYS A 319 9.21 -11.10 23.65
CA LYS A 319 10.49 -10.55 24.11
C LYS A 319 10.37 -9.49 25.20
N TYR A 320 9.35 -8.64 25.15
CA TYR A 320 9.24 -7.47 26.04
C TYR A 320 7.99 -7.50 26.93
N GLY A 321 7.11 -8.50 26.79
CA GLY A 321 5.87 -8.61 27.57
C GLY A 321 4.79 -7.58 27.22
N ILE A 322 5.00 -6.73 26.20
CA ILE A 322 4.03 -5.73 25.75
C ILE A 322 3.28 -6.21 24.52
N TYR A 323 2.02 -5.80 24.35
CA TYR A 323 1.23 -6.14 23.17
C TYR A 323 1.04 -4.91 22.27
N PRO A 324 1.82 -4.75 21.18
CA PRO A 324 1.70 -3.58 20.31
C PRO A 324 0.32 -3.49 19.66
N TYR A 325 -0.27 -2.30 19.60
CA TYR A 325 -1.44 -2.07 18.74
C TYR A 325 -1.02 -2.03 17.27
N ILE A 326 -1.89 -2.54 16.38
CA ILE A 326 -1.71 -2.47 14.92
C ILE A 326 -2.80 -1.56 14.35
N ILE A 327 -2.39 -0.55 13.57
CA ILE A 327 -3.29 0.32 12.82
C ILE A 327 -3.02 0.16 11.33
N ASN A 328 -4.01 -0.37 10.60
CA ASN A 328 -3.95 -0.57 9.15
C ASN A 328 -5.31 -0.29 8.49
N GLY A 329 -5.48 -0.71 7.23
CA GLY A 329 -6.70 -0.50 6.46
C GLY A 329 -7.96 -1.16 7.06
N GLU A 330 -7.80 -2.23 7.85
CA GLU A 330 -8.91 -2.98 8.48
C GLU A 330 -9.36 -2.35 9.80
N THR A 331 -8.55 -1.47 10.39
CA THR A 331 -8.89 -0.81 11.65
C THR A 331 -9.93 0.29 11.41
N SER A 332 -11.11 0.18 12.02
CA SER A 332 -12.14 1.22 11.92
C SER A 332 -11.68 2.55 12.54
N ALA A 333 -12.21 3.68 12.05
CA ALA A 333 -11.79 5.02 12.51
C ALA A 333 -11.89 5.20 14.03
N GLY A 334 -12.98 4.71 14.67
CA GLY A 334 -13.14 4.76 16.13
C GLY A 334 -12.08 3.95 16.89
N LYS A 335 -11.72 2.76 16.40
CA LYS A 335 -10.65 1.92 16.99
C LYS A 335 -9.27 2.55 16.83
N ARG A 336 -9.01 3.27 15.73
CA ARG A 336 -7.72 3.96 15.51
C ARG A 336 -7.43 4.97 16.62
N LYS A 337 -8.42 5.81 16.97
CA LYS A 337 -8.28 6.80 18.03
C LYS A 337 -8.03 6.14 19.39
N SER A 338 -8.82 5.13 19.74
CA SER A 338 -8.66 4.43 21.03
C SER A 338 -7.30 3.73 21.17
N TYR A 339 -6.78 3.13 20.10
CA TYR A 339 -5.44 2.51 20.11
C TYR A 339 -4.32 3.54 20.27
N ILE A 340 -4.43 4.71 19.63
CA ILE A 340 -3.46 5.79 19.81
C ILE A 340 -3.54 6.32 21.23
N ASP A 341 -4.74 6.61 21.75
CA ASP A 341 -4.90 7.12 23.11
C ASP A 341 -4.33 6.14 24.14
N ALA A 342 -4.62 4.83 23.99
CA ALA A 342 -4.05 3.79 24.85
C ALA A 342 -2.50 3.76 24.78
N PHE A 343 -1.93 3.84 23.58
CA PHE A 343 -0.48 3.89 23.39
C PHE A 343 0.13 5.16 24.02
N GLN A 344 -0.48 6.32 23.83
CA GLN A 344 0.01 7.58 24.38
C GLN A 344 -0.04 7.60 25.92
N ASN A 345 -1.05 6.99 26.51
CA ASN A 345 -1.25 6.94 27.97
C ASN A 345 -0.47 5.81 28.68
N THR A 346 0.04 4.81 27.95
CA THR A 346 0.83 3.71 28.55
C THR A 346 2.14 4.25 29.16
N PRO A 347 2.45 4.02 30.45
CA PRO A 347 3.71 4.46 31.02
C PRO A 347 4.90 3.61 30.50
N GLY A 348 6.07 4.24 30.35
CA GLY A 348 7.30 3.54 29.96
C GLY A 348 7.35 3.06 28.51
N PHE A 349 8.07 1.95 28.29
CA PHE A 349 8.32 1.38 26.97
C PHE A 349 7.02 0.88 26.32
N SER A 350 6.75 1.34 25.12
CA SER A 350 5.59 0.89 24.33
C SER A 350 5.89 0.98 22.85
N VAL A 351 5.25 0.12 22.08
CA VAL A 351 5.38 0.06 20.61
C VAL A 351 4.00 0.09 19.97
N ILE A 352 3.86 0.85 18.90
CA ILE A 352 2.69 0.81 18.00
C ILE A 352 3.14 0.56 16.57
N ILE A 353 2.42 -0.29 15.86
CA ILE A 353 2.70 -0.66 14.47
C ILE A 353 1.64 -0.01 13.57
N ILE A 354 2.08 0.75 12.56
CA ILE A 354 1.18 1.53 11.71
C ILE A 354 1.52 1.29 10.24
N SER A 355 0.51 1.05 9.40
CA SER A 355 0.70 1.11 7.95
C SER A 355 0.86 2.57 7.50
N PRO A 356 1.88 2.92 6.69
CA PRO A 356 2.07 4.29 6.18
C PRO A 356 0.80 4.88 5.56
N GLU A 357 -0.03 4.07 4.91
CA GLU A 357 -1.30 4.50 4.31
C GLU A 357 -2.34 4.93 5.36
N ALA A 358 -2.34 4.30 6.54
CA ALA A 358 -3.22 4.65 7.65
C ALA A 358 -2.74 5.89 8.40
N ALA A 359 -1.49 6.31 8.22
CA ALA A 359 -0.92 7.51 8.82
C ALA A 359 -1.40 8.83 8.18
N GLY A 360 -2.09 8.79 7.04
CA GLY A 360 -2.62 9.97 6.34
C GLY A 360 -3.78 10.69 7.03
N ILE A 361 -4.31 10.15 8.14
CA ILE A 361 -5.62 10.55 8.71
C ILE A 361 -5.52 11.66 9.78
N GLY A 362 -4.37 12.32 9.94
CA GLY A 362 -4.31 13.50 10.83
C GLY A 362 -4.09 13.20 12.32
N LEU A 363 -3.67 11.99 12.70
CA LEU A 363 -3.52 11.59 14.11
C LEU A 363 -2.18 12.06 14.72
N ASN A 364 -2.19 12.62 15.92
CA ASN A 364 -0.99 13.08 16.62
C ASN A 364 -0.46 11.96 17.54
N ILE A 365 0.84 11.64 17.44
CA ILE A 365 1.49 10.57 18.21
C ILE A 365 2.75 11.14 18.90
N THR A 366 2.59 12.24 19.62
CA THR A 366 3.71 12.97 20.26
C THR A 366 4.28 12.26 21.48
N ALA A 367 3.62 11.22 22.00
CA ALA A 367 4.16 10.39 23.08
C ALA A 367 5.36 9.53 22.65
N ALA A 368 5.47 9.22 21.36
CA ALA A 368 6.63 8.53 20.79
C ALA A 368 7.75 9.51 20.48
N ASN A 369 9.00 9.07 20.60
CA ASN A 369 10.16 9.83 20.15
C ASN A 369 11.10 8.99 19.27
N HIS A 370 10.73 7.74 18.99
CA HIS A 370 11.42 6.87 18.03
C HIS A 370 10.47 6.46 16.91
N VAL A 371 10.95 6.55 15.67
CA VAL A 371 10.23 6.12 14.46
C VAL A 371 11.10 5.12 13.73
N ILE A 372 10.59 3.91 13.45
CA ILE A 372 11.29 2.91 12.65
C ILE A 372 10.54 2.75 11.31
N HIS A 373 11.19 3.11 10.21
CA HIS A 373 10.67 2.85 8.86
C HIS A 373 11.05 1.45 8.39
N LEU A 374 10.36 0.43 8.93
CA LEU A 374 10.56 -0.97 8.56
C LEU A 374 9.91 -1.32 7.22
N SER A 375 8.98 -0.52 6.71
CA SER A 375 8.61 -0.53 5.29
C SER A 375 8.56 0.89 4.79
N ARG A 376 9.27 1.15 3.70
CA ARG A 376 9.35 2.47 3.09
C ARG A 376 8.40 2.54 1.90
N PRO A 377 7.43 3.48 1.88
CA PRO A 377 6.59 3.66 0.72
C PRO A 377 7.43 4.20 -0.45
N TRP A 378 7.02 3.88 -1.68
CA TRP A 378 7.65 4.39 -2.91
C TRP A 378 7.51 5.90 -3.11
N ASN A 379 6.65 6.55 -2.32
CA ASN A 379 6.50 8.00 -2.32
C ASN A 379 7.13 8.56 -1.02
N PRO A 380 8.28 9.27 -1.09
CA PRO A 380 8.95 9.81 0.09
C PRO A 380 8.08 10.84 0.83
N ALA A 381 7.12 11.49 0.17
CA ALA A 381 6.21 12.40 0.86
C ALA A 381 5.24 11.65 1.80
N LYS A 382 4.86 10.41 1.49
CA LYS A 382 4.09 9.58 2.42
C LYS A 382 4.93 9.15 3.63
N GLU A 383 6.22 8.89 3.43
CA GLU A 383 7.17 8.61 4.52
C GLU A 383 7.38 9.83 5.43
N ASP A 384 7.52 11.01 4.83
CA ASP A 384 7.66 12.29 5.56
C ASP A 384 6.38 12.59 6.35
N GLN A 385 5.20 12.44 5.75
CA GLN A 385 3.91 12.61 6.43
C GLN A 385 3.74 11.65 7.61
N ALA A 386 4.21 10.40 7.47
CA ALA A 386 4.19 9.41 8.54
C ALA A 386 5.11 9.83 9.70
N THR A 387 6.33 10.25 9.38
CA THR A 387 7.31 10.78 10.36
C THR A 387 6.76 12.00 11.11
N ASP A 388 6.06 12.87 10.39
CA ASP A 388 5.48 14.11 10.89
C ASP A 388 4.31 13.89 11.88
N ARG A 389 3.84 12.66 12.05
CA ARG A 389 2.90 12.29 13.13
C ARG A 389 3.56 12.26 14.50
N VAL A 390 4.87 12.05 14.52
CA VAL A 390 5.71 12.01 15.73
C VAL A 390 6.52 13.30 15.87
N TYR A 391 7.16 13.75 14.78
CA TYR A 391 7.91 15.00 14.73
C TYR A 391 6.99 16.21 14.48
N ARG A 392 6.32 16.69 15.53
CA ARG A 392 5.34 17.78 15.44
C ARG A 392 5.43 18.72 16.65
N ILE A 393 4.85 19.92 16.50
CA ILE A 393 4.65 20.87 17.60
C ILE A 393 3.91 20.15 18.74
N GLY A 394 4.44 20.27 19.96
CA GLY A 394 3.98 19.52 21.14
C GLY A 394 4.88 18.35 21.52
N GLN A 395 5.77 17.91 20.62
CA GLN A 395 6.87 17.02 20.97
C GLN A 395 7.92 17.77 21.80
N LYS A 396 8.32 17.20 22.92
CA LYS A 396 9.31 17.80 23.85
C LYS A 396 10.66 17.08 23.85
N ARG A 397 10.71 15.85 23.30
CA ARG A 397 11.91 15.00 23.30
C ARG A 397 12.56 15.00 21.91
N PRO A 398 13.89 14.86 21.82
CA PRO A 398 14.57 14.57 20.56
C PRO A 398 13.94 13.38 19.85
N VAL A 399 13.66 13.52 18.55
CA VAL A 399 13.03 12.49 17.74
C VAL A 399 14.08 11.78 16.89
N PHE A 400 14.12 10.46 17.00
CA PHE A 400 15.03 9.59 16.25
C PHE A 400 14.27 8.81 15.17
N ILE A 401 14.73 8.94 13.94
CA ILE A 401 14.16 8.25 12.77
C ILE A 401 15.16 7.19 12.34
N HIS A 402 14.77 5.94 12.47
CA HIS A 402 15.60 4.78 12.22
C HIS A 402 15.23 4.14 10.87
N ILE A 403 16.21 4.01 9.99
CA ILE A 403 16.04 3.43 8.66
C ILE A 403 17.00 2.24 8.52
N PRO A 404 16.56 1.01 8.86
CA PRO A 404 17.36 -0.19 8.67
C PRO A 404 17.33 -0.63 7.20
N LEU A 405 18.51 -0.75 6.60
CA LEU A 405 18.76 -1.18 5.21
C LEU A 405 19.49 -2.53 5.21
N ALA A 406 18.95 -3.52 4.52
CA ALA A 406 19.63 -4.79 4.27
C ALA A 406 20.66 -4.61 3.14
N VAL A 407 21.95 -4.82 3.43
CA VAL A 407 23.05 -4.61 2.46
C VAL A 407 23.94 -5.84 2.35
N HIS A 408 24.72 -5.96 1.28
CA HIS A 408 25.79 -6.94 1.22
C HIS A 408 26.95 -6.44 0.35
N PRO A 409 28.21 -6.50 0.82
CA PRO A 409 29.37 -5.99 0.08
C PRO A 409 29.58 -6.62 -1.30
N GLN A 410 29.02 -7.81 -1.56
CA GLN A 410 29.17 -8.47 -2.86
C GLN A 410 28.41 -7.77 -3.99
N PHE A 411 27.41 -6.95 -3.66
CA PHE A 411 26.58 -6.27 -4.66
C PHE A 411 27.20 -4.97 -5.17
N ASP A 412 28.34 -4.57 -4.60
CA ASP A 412 29.11 -3.43 -5.03
C ASP A 412 30.15 -3.85 -6.07
N ASN A 413 30.06 -3.26 -7.26
CA ASN A 413 31.07 -3.32 -8.31
C ASN A 413 31.39 -1.91 -8.86
N ASP A 414 32.26 -1.83 -9.87
CA ASP A 414 32.72 -0.56 -10.42
C ASP A 414 31.60 0.28 -11.06
N ILE A 415 30.53 -0.38 -11.53
CA ILE A 415 29.45 0.22 -12.32
C ILE A 415 28.16 0.35 -11.51
N TRP A 416 27.80 -0.71 -10.77
CA TRP A 416 26.58 -0.89 -10.02
C TRP A 416 26.90 -1.07 -8.55
N LYS A 417 26.19 -0.32 -7.69
CA LYS A 417 26.40 -0.37 -6.25
C LYS A 417 25.11 -0.59 -5.49
N GLY A 418 25.22 -1.30 -4.38
CA GLY A 418 24.23 -1.43 -3.34
C GLY A 418 23.12 -2.46 -3.60
N SER A 419 22.53 -2.91 -2.49
CA SER A 419 21.33 -3.75 -2.51
C SER A 419 20.09 -2.97 -2.97
N PHE A 420 18.96 -3.69 -3.08
CA PHE A 420 17.63 -3.11 -3.27
C PHE A 420 17.36 -1.94 -2.31
N ASP A 421 17.62 -2.11 -1.02
CA ASP A 421 17.36 -1.10 0.00
C ASP A 421 18.22 0.16 -0.17
N GLU A 422 19.49 0.01 -0.56
CA GLU A 422 20.38 1.16 -0.80
C GLU A 422 20.01 1.93 -2.05
N LYS A 423 19.64 1.21 -3.13
CA LYS A 423 19.15 1.84 -4.36
C LYS A 423 17.82 2.54 -4.13
N LEU A 424 16.88 1.90 -3.43
CA LEU A 424 15.62 2.51 -3.01
C LEU A 424 15.87 3.75 -2.15
N HIS A 425 16.80 3.67 -1.19
CA HIS A 425 17.11 4.81 -0.34
C HIS A 425 17.62 6.02 -1.15
N ARG A 426 18.59 5.81 -2.04
CA ARG A 426 19.09 6.88 -2.92
C ARG A 426 17.99 7.48 -3.79
N LEU A 427 17.12 6.64 -4.36
CA LEU A 427 16.01 7.09 -5.19
C LEU A 427 15.00 7.94 -4.39
N LEU A 428 14.67 7.54 -3.16
CA LEU A 428 13.78 8.29 -2.29
C LEU A 428 14.38 9.65 -1.86
N GLU A 429 15.67 9.69 -1.52
CA GLU A 429 16.34 10.95 -1.20
C GLU A 429 16.39 11.90 -2.40
N TYR A 430 16.77 11.40 -3.58
CA TYR A 430 16.77 12.17 -4.83
C TYR A 430 15.38 12.77 -5.12
N LYS A 431 14.31 11.96 -4.99
CA LYS A 431 12.93 12.42 -5.18
C LYS A 431 12.49 13.45 -4.15
N ARG A 432 12.92 13.29 -2.89
CA ARG A 432 12.63 14.25 -1.82
C ARG A 432 13.29 15.59 -2.10
N GLU A 433 14.55 15.60 -2.53
CA GLU A 433 15.27 16.81 -2.92
C GLU A 433 14.65 17.51 -4.12
N LEU A 434 14.28 16.75 -5.16
CA LEU A 434 13.68 17.27 -6.39
C LEU A 434 12.30 17.93 -6.11
N SER A 435 11.52 17.35 -5.21
CA SER A 435 10.24 17.91 -4.78
C SER A 435 10.38 19.16 -3.90
N ARG A 436 11.41 19.21 -3.05
CA ARG A 436 11.73 20.38 -2.22
C ARG A 436 12.25 21.54 -3.07
N SER A 437 13.18 21.28 -3.97
CA SER A 437 13.86 22.31 -4.75
C SER A 437 13.05 22.80 -5.95
N VAL A 438 12.34 21.92 -6.66
CA VAL A 438 11.78 22.20 -8.01
C VAL A 438 10.26 21.97 -8.15
N LEU A 439 9.52 21.73 -7.05
CA LEU A 439 8.08 21.38 -7.09
C LEU A 439 7.75 20.18 -8.00
N LEU A 440 8.69 19.27 -8.24
CA LEU A 440 8.40 18.07 -9.00
C LEU A 440 7.64 17.04 -8.14
N PRO A 441 6.80 16.19 -8.74
CA PRO A 441 6.14 15.12 -8.02
C PRO A 441 7.16 14.19 -7.35
N PRO A 442 6.99 13.86 -6.06
CA PRO A 442 7.87 12.93 -5.35
C PRO A 442 7.67 11.47 -5.77
N VAL A 443 6.65 11.18 -6.59
CA VAL A 443 6.32 9.83 -7.03
C VAL A 443 7.40 9.28 -7.98
N ILE A 444 7.74 8.01 -7.77
CA ILE A 444 8.64 7.26 -8.64
C ILE A 444 7.87 6.86 -9.91
N GLU A 445 8.38 7.26 -11.07
CA GLU A 445 7.85 6.97 -12.39
C GLU A 445 8.23 5.55 -12.84
N GLU A 446 7.42 4.96 -13.72
CA GLU A 446 7.62 3.61 -14.25
C GLU A 446 9.05 3.37 -14.82
N LYS A 447 9.62 4.39 -15.50
CA LYS A 447 10.97 4.31 -16.06
C LYS A 447 12.06 4.21 -14.98
N GLU A 448 11.85 4.84 -13.83
CA GLU A 448 12.81 4.83 -12.71
C GLU A 448 12.74 3.50 -11.98
N TRP A 449 11.55 2.90 -11.91
CA TRP A 449 11.38 1.52 -11.47
C TRP A 449 12.07 0.52 -12.39
N GLN A 450 11.91 0.68 -13.70
CA GLN A 450 12.60 -0.16 -14.69
C GLN A 450 14.11 -0.01 -14.55
N ALA A 451 14.62 1.23 -14.47
CA ALA A 451 16.03 1.49 -14.25
C ALA A 451 16.52 0.78 -12.97
N LEU A 452 15.85 1.00 -11.83
CA LEU A 452 16.15 0.33 -10.55
C LEU A 452 16.24 -1.20 -10.69
N GLY A 453 15.27 -1.80 -11.38
CA GLY A 453 15.23 -3.24 -11.63
C GLY A 453 16.39 -3.72 -12.49
N GLU A 454 16.70 -3.02 -13.58
CA GLU A 454 17.85 -3.32 -14.43
C GLU A 454 19.16 -3.20 -13.66
N GLU A 455 19.33 -2.18 -12.80
CA GLU A 455 20.55 -2.07 -11.99
C GLU A 455 20.71 -3.27 -11.05
N ILE A 456 19.61 -3.71 -10.43
CA ILE A 456 19.62 -4.86 -9.52
C ILE A 456 19.91 -6.15 -10.28
N LEU A 457 19.31 -6.32 -11.46
CA LEU A 457 19.57 -7.47 -12.32
C LEU A 457 21.01 -7.51 -12.84
N ASN A 458 21.80 -6.44 -12.73
CA ASN A 458 23.19 -6.38 -13.18
C ASN A 458 24.24 -6.34 -12.05
N ILE A 459 23.84 -6.55 -10.78
CA ILE A 459 24.82 -6.62 -9.66
C ILE A 459 25.69 -7.88 -9.74
N ASP A 460 26.91 -7.84 -9.21
CA ASP A 460 27.74 -9.04 -9.20
C ASP A 460 27.20 -10.10 -8.24
N ILE A 461 27.30 -11.35 -8.67
CA ILE A 461 26.96 -12.52 -7.85
C ILE A 461 28.16 -13.44 -7.83
N LYS A 462 28.82 -13.52 -6.67
CA LYS A 462 30.05 -14.30 -6.50
C LYS A 462 29.80 -15.81 -6.47
N GLU A 463 28.70 -16.23 -5.85
CA GLU A 463 28.37 -17.65 -5.68
C GLU A 463 26.95 -17.97 -6.17
N LYS A 464 26.83 -19.04 -6.96
CA LYS A 464 25.52 -19.60 -7.30
C LYS A 464 24.89 -20.27 -6.10
N THR A 465 23.61 -19.99 -5.86
CA THR A 465 22.89 -20.56 -4.73
C THR A 465 21.60 -21.19 -5.21
N THR A 466 21.46 -22.48 -4.94
CA THR A 466 20.22 -23.23 -5.16
C THR A 466 19.58 -23.52 -3.82
N LEU A 467 18.35 -23.03 -3.62
CA LEU A 467 17.56 -23.32 -2.42
C LEU A 467 16.52 -24.39 -2.75
N THR A 468 16.86 -25.65 -2.50
CA THR A 468 15.94 -26.77 -2.67
C THR A 468 14.89 -26.77 -1.57
N LEU A 469 13.62 -26.94 -1.94
CA LEU A 469 12.50 -27.07 -1.01
C LEU A 469 12.58 -28.38 -0.25
N THR A 470 12.38 -28.30 1.06
CA THR A 470 12.17 -29.47 1.91
C THR A 470 10.67 -29.68 2.15
N ILE A 471 10.28 -30.89 2.57
CA ILE A 471 8.90 -31.15 2.96
C ILE A 471 8.44 -30.26 4.13
N SER A 472 9.36 -29.90 5.03
CA SER A 472 9.07 -28.99 6.13
C SER A 472 8.87 -27.55 5.66
N ASP A 473 9.46 -27.14 4.54
CA ASP A 473 9.17 -25.83 3.93
C ASP A 473 7.75 -25.83 3.36
N ILE A 474 7.37 -26.92 2.68
CA ILE A 474 6.01 -27.12 2.15
C ILE A 474 4.95 -27.02 3.26
N ASP A 475 5.22 -27.60 4.44
CA ASP A 475 4.29 -27.52 5.57
C ASP A 475 4.07 -26.08 6.05
N ARG A 476 5.07 -25.22 5.88
CA ARG A 476 5.05 -23.81 6.31
C ARG A 476 4.52 -22.86 5.24
N MET A 477 4.47 -23.28 3.99
CA MET A 477 4.01 -22.48 2.86
C MET A 477 2.51 -22.13 2.97
N SER A 478 2.08 -21.11 2.22
CA SER A 478 0.65 -20.87 2.00
C SER A 478 0.08 -21.90 1.00
N PRO A 479 -1.24 -22.11 0.95
CA PRO A 479 -1.88 -22.94 -0.08
C PRO A 479 -1.48 -22.53 -1.50
N GLU A 480 -1.46 -21.23 -1.79
CA GLU A 480 -1.02 -20.66 -3.08
C GLU A 480 0.42 -21.07 -3.44
N MET A 481 1.34 -21.03 -2.47
CA MET A 481 2.73 -21.45 -2.70
C MET A 481 2.85 -22.98 -2.82
N PHE A 482 1.95 -23.73 -2.18
CA PHE A 482 1.86 -25.18 -2.35
C PHE A 482 1.38 -25.54 -3.78
N GLU A 483 0.38 -24.86 -4.31
CA GLU A 483 -0.05 -24.99 -5.71
C GLU A 483 1.10 -24.70 -6.67
N LYS A 484 1.85 -23.60 -6.47
CA LYS A 484 3.06 -23.32 -7.25
C LYS A 484 4.13 -24.40 -7.14
N THR A 485 4.29 -25.01 -5.97
CA THR A 485 5.21 -26.13 -5.78
C THR A 485 4.80 -27.35 -6.60
N VAL A 486 3.52 -27.70 -6.57
CA VAL A 486 2.96 -28.80 -7.37
C VAL A 486 3.06 -28.49 -8.86
N ALA A 487 2.78 -27.25 -9.27
CA ALA A 487 2.89 -26.84 -10.65
C ALA A 487 4.34 -26.95 -11.17
N ALA A 488 5.30 -26.48 -10.37
CA ALA A 488 6.73 -26.64 -10.65
C ALA A 488 7.14 -28.12 -10.74
N LEU A 489 6.60 -28.97 -9.86
CA LEU A 489 6.84 -30.40 -9.84
C LEU A 489 6.40 -31.06 -11.15
N TYR A 490 5.15 -30.85 -11.57
CA TYR A 490 4.65 -31.42 -12.81
C TYR A 490 5.31 -30.83 -14.06
N ARG A 491 5.74 -29.56 -14.01
CA ARG A 491 6.58 -28.99 -15.07
C ARG A 491 7.91 -29.71 -15.21
N LYS A 492 8.57 -30.08 -14.10
CA LYS A 492 9.82 -30.88 -14.13
C LYS A 492 9.60 -32.33 -14.57
N ILE A 493 8.43 -32.89 -14.31
CA ILE A 493 8.04 -34.21 -14.82
C ILE A 493 7.86 -34.18 -16.36
N GLY A 494 7.65 -33.00 -16.95
CA GLY A 494 7.60 -32.80 -18.41
C GLY A 494 6.24 -32.32 -18.93
N TYR A 495 5.34 -31.87 -18.06
CA TYR A 495 4.05 -31.29 -18.46
C TYR A 495 4.20 -29.80 -18.79
N GLN A 496 3.36 -29.31 -19.70
CA GLN A 496 3.05 -27.89 -19.80
C GLN A 496 2.01 -27.56 -18.74
N VAL A 497 2.35 -26.68 -17.80
CA VAL A 497 1.54 -26.44 -16.61
C VAL A 497 1.00 -25.02 -16.57
N GLU A 498 -0.28 -24.91 -16.23
CA GLU A 498 -1.00 -23.67 -15.95
C GLU A 498 -1.66 -23.76 -14.57
N ILE A 499 -1.50 -22.71 -13.76
CA ILE A 499 -2.21 -22.57 -12.47
C ILE A 499 -3.49 -21.79 -12.74
N THR A 500 -4.60 -22.30 -12.23
CA THR A 500 -5.91 -21.69 -12.47
C THR A 500 -6.08 -20.41 -11.63
N PRO A 501 -6.91 -19.46 -12.06
CA PRO A 501 -7.12 -18.23 -11.31
C PRO A 501 -7.83 -18.48 -9.98
N PHE A 502 -7.35 -17.83 -8.91
CA PHE A 502 -7.94 -17.92 -7.57
C PHE A 502 -9.44 -17.57 -7.53
N ASN A 503 -9.89 -16.67 -8.40
CA ASN A 503 -11.30 -16.41 -8.63
C ASN A 503 -11.71 -17.16 -9.89
N HIS A 504 -12.59 -18.17 -9.75
CA HIS A 504 -13.06 -19.05 -10.84
C HIS A 504 -12.18 -20.27 -11.18
N ASP A 505 -11.51 -20.87 -10.20
CA ASP A 505 -10.83 -22.17 -10.33
C ASP A 505 -11.78 -23.33 -10.72
N GLN A 506 -13.09 -23.17 -10.48
CA GLN A 506 -14.15 -24.15 -10.72
C GLN A 506 -13.86 -25.53 -10.10
N GLY A 507 -13.01 -25.58 -9.06
CA GLY A 507 -12.63 -26.81 -8.35
C GLY A 507 -11.40 -27.55 -8.88
N ALA A 508 -10.55 -26.93 -9.70
CA ALA A 508 -9.22 -27.44 -10.03
C ALA A 508 -8.17 -26.34 -9.93
N ASP A 509 -7.02 -26.62 -9.30
CA ASP A 509 -5.99 -25.60 -9.06
C ASP A 509 -4.93 -25.57 -10.18
N ILE A 510 -4.70 -26.71 -10.85
CA ILE A 510 -3.65 -26.84 -11.85
C ILE A 510 -4.13 -27.67 -13.05
N VAL A 511 -3.86 -27.17 -14.25
CA VAL A 511 -4.00 -27.90 -15.52
C VAL A 511 -2.60 -28.28 -16.00
N ALA A 512 -2.33 -29.57 -16.11
CA ALA A 512 -1.07 -30.10 -16.63
C ALA A 512 -1.30 -30.80 -17.96
N LEU A 513 -1.07 -30.06 -19.05
CA LEU A 513 -1.20 -30.52 -20.42
C LEU A 513 0.06 -31.26 -20.86
N LYS A 514 -0.13 -32.27 -21.70
CA LYS A 514 0.99 -33.02 -22.24
C LYS A 514 1.42 -32.50 -23.62
N LEU A 515 2.72 -32.58 -23.89
CA LEU A 515 3.31 -32.23 -25.18
C LEU A 515 3.43 -33.41 -26.17
N ASP A 516 3.13 -34.65 -25.77
CA ASP A 516 3.34 -35.89 -26.55
C ASP A 516 2.21 -36.92 -26.33
N GLN A 517 1.76 -37.65 -27.36
CA GLN A 517 0.48 -38.40 -27.39
C GLN A 517 0.40 -39.68 -26.50
N LYS A 518 1.46 -40.04 -25.75
CA LYS A 518 1.56 -41.33 -25.02
C LYS A 518 1.13 -41.36 -23.53
N ILE A 519 0.69 -40.25 -22.93
CA ILE A 519 0.29 -40.14 -21.50
C ILE A 519 -0.88 -39.14 -21.44
N ASN A 520 -1.78 -39.28 -20.48
CA ASN A 520 -2.97 -38.44 -20.36
C ASN A 520 -2.65 -37.07 -19.74
N SER A 521 -3.38 -36.02 -20.16
CA SER A 521 -3.36 -34.71 -19.49
C SER A 521 -3.95 -34.84 -18.09
N LEU A 522 -3.50 -34.01 -17.14
CA LEU A 522 -3.92 -34.09 -15.75
C LEU A 522 -4.65 -32.82 -15.32
N LEU A 523 -5.75 -33.02 -14.60
CA LEU A 523 -6.37 -31.99 -13.79
C LEU A 523 -6.00 -32.27 -12.33
N ILE A 524 -5.49 -31.26 -11.62
CA ILE A 524 -4.92 -31.46 -10.27
C ILE A 524 -5.57 -30.49 -9.28
N GLN A 525 -6.07 -31.04 -8.17
CA GLN A 525 -6.52 -30.27 -7.01
C GLN A 525 -5.52 -30.43 -5.88
N CYS A 526 -5.01 -29.32 -5.40
CA CYS A 526 -4.14 -29.22 -4.24
C CYS A 526 -4.96 -29.03 -2.97
N LYS A 527 -4.54 -29.73 -1.90
CA LYS A 527 -5.03 -29.49 -0.53
C LYS A 527 -3.86 -29.36 0.42
N HIS A 528 -3.63 -28.14 0.88
CA HIS A 528 -2.62 -27.86 1.90
C HIS A 528 -3.20 -27.93 3.31
N THR A 529 -2.40 -28.39 4.28
CA THR A 529 -2.69 -28.31 5.71
C THR A 529 -1.46 -27.85 6.47
N SER A 530 -1.65 -26.99 7.46
CA SER A 530 -0.60 -26.63 8.43
C SER A 530 -0.37 -27.70 9.49
N ASN A 531 -1.25 -28.72 9.56
CA ASN A 531 -1.09 -29.88 10.43
C ASN A 531 -1.09 -31.17 9.58
N PRO A 532 0.09 -31.64 9.15
CA PRO A 532 0.22 -32.83 8.31
C PRO A 532 -0.36 -34.11 8.93
N ALA A 533 -0.39 -34.21 10.26
CA ALA A 533 -0.93 -35.38 10.95
C ALA A 533 -2.46 -35.52 10.82
N LYS A 534 -3.16 -34.43 10.48
CA LYS A 534 -4.61 -34.45 10.27
C LYS A 534 -4.92 -35.02 8.88
N SER A 535 -5.75 -36.06 8.83
CA SER A 535 -6.18 -36.64 7.55
C SER A 535 -7.00 -35.67 6.71
N GLN A 536 -6.80 -35.68 5.40
CA GLN A 536 -7.58 -34.87 4.46
C GLN A 536 -8.91 -35.51 4.11
N ASN A 537 -9.96 -34.69 4.11
CA ASN A 537 -11.31 -35.12 3.81
C ASN A 537 -11.58 -35.17 2.28
N GLN A 538 -12.79 -35.60 1.93
CA GLN A 538 -13.23 -35.84 0.55
C GLN A 538 -13.46 -34.56 -0.28
N ARG A 539 -13.29 -33.37 0.30
CA ARG A 539 -13.64 -32.11 -0.36
C ARG A 539 -12.87 -31.89 -1.66
N GLY A 540 -11.56 -32.15 -1.66
CA GLY A 540 -10.74 -32.03 -2.87
C GLY A 540 -11.16 -32.99 -3.99
N VAL A 541 -11.65 -34.17 -3.63
CA VAL A 541 -12.18 -35.17 -4.58
C VAL A 541 -13.50 -34.67 -5.19
N GLN A 542 -14.38 -34.06 -4.39
CA GLN A 542 -15.65 -33.51 -4.87
C GLN A 542 -15.45 -32.30 -5.80
N GLU A 543 -14.55 -31.40 -5.43
CA GLU A 543 -14.24 -30.19 -6.20
C GLU A 543 -13.71 -30.56 -7.60
N ILE A 544 -12.74 -31.47 -7.67
CA ILE A 544 -12.16 -31.84 -8.96
C ILE A 544 -13.09 -32.64 -9.87
N LEU A 545 -14.03 -33.41 -9.29
CA LEU A 545 -15.10 -34.06 -10.04
C LEU A 545 -16.05 -33.05 -10.69
N ALA A 546 -16.41 -31.99 -9.95
CA ALA A 546 -17.22 -30.91 -10.48
C ALA A 546 -16.50 -30.15 -11.60
N ALA A 547 -15.18 -29.94 -11.46
CA ALA A 547 -14.36 -29.22 -12.42
C ALA A 547 -14.27 -29.91 -13.79
N LEU A 548 -14.21 -31.24 -13.80
CA LEU A 548 -13.89 -32.05 -14.99
C LEU A 548 -14.71 -31.71 -16.23
N GLY A 549 -16.03 -31.49 -16.08
CA GLY A 549 -16.92 -31.20 -17.21
C GLY A 549 -16.73 -29.80 -17.82
N ILE A 550 -16.17 -28.87 -17.05
CA ILE A 550 -15.86 -27.51 -17.51
C ILE A 550 -14.54 -27.54 -18.28
N TYR A 551 -13.48 -28.06 -17.65
CA TYR A 551 -12.14 -28.09 -18.25
C TYR A 551 -12.05 -28.99 -19.49
N ARG A 552 -12.81 -30.09 -19.57
CA ARG A 552 -12.92 -30.90 -20.81
C ARG A 552 -13.47 -30.11 -22.00
N ARG A 553 -14.40 -29.19 -21.76
CA ARG A 553 -14.99 -28.36 -22.82
C ARG A 553 -14.06 -27.22 -23.21
N GLU A 554 -13.38 -26.63 -22.24
CA GLU A 554 -12.50 -25.49 -22.47
C GLU A 554 -11.21 -25.89 -23.20
N TYR A 555 -10.60 -27.01 -22.81
CA TYR A 555 -9.33 -27.45 -23.39
C TYR A 555 -9.49 -28.49 -24.51
N GLU A 556 -10.72 -28.97 -24.76
CA GLU A 556 -11.02 -30.06 -25.69
C GLU A 556 -10.20 -31.35 -25.45
N GLU A 557 -9.77 -31.56 -24.20
CA GLU A 557 -8.83 -32.61 -23.79
C GLU A 557 -9.42 -33.59 -22.77
N LYS A 558 -8.89 -34.82 -22.74
CA LYS A 558 -9.24 -35.81 -21.72
C LYS A 558 -8.27 -35.73 -20.54
N PHE A 559 -8.84 -35.51 -19.36
CA PHE A 559 -8.08 -35.42 -18.12
C PHE A 559 -8.20 -36.68 -17.25
N GLU A 560 -7.06 -37.12 -16.69
CA GLU A 560 -7.02 -37.88 -15.44
C GLU A 560 -7.05 -36.91 -14.26
N LEU A 561 -7.70 -37.33 -13.17
CA LEU A 561 -7.89 -36.48 -12.00
C LEU A 561 -6.91 -36.85 -10.90
N VAL A 562 -6.27 -35.84 -10.32
CA VAL A 562 -5.32 -36.01 -9.22
C VAL A 562 -5.69 -35.10 -8.06
N VAL A 563 -5.72 -35.63 -6.84
CA VAL A 563 -5.76 -34.82 -5.62
C VAL A 563 -4.45 -35.00 -4.87
N ILE A 564 -3.75 -33.89 -4.60
CA ILE A 564 -2.45 -33.90 -3.94
C ILE A 564 -2.48 -33.11 -2.64
N THR A 565 -1.83 -33.64 -1.60
CA THR A 565 -1.76 -32.99 -0.29
C THR A 565 -0.42 -33.21 0.40
N ASN A 566 -0.06 -32.28 1.30
CA ASN A 566 1.06 -32.46 2.23
C ASN A 566 0.66 -33.22 3.51
N ALA A 567 -0.61 -33.60 3.68
CA ALA A 567 -1.08 -34.41 4.80
C ALA A 567 -0.64 -35.87 4.70
N GLU A 568 -0.44 -36.52 5.85
CA GLU A 568 0.02 -37.90 5.95
C GLU A 568 -0.93 -38.90 5.30
N LYS A 569 -2.24 -38.68 5.41
CA LYS A 569 -3.28 -39.62 4.97
C LYS A 569 -4.54 -38.91 4.49
N PHE A 570 -5.33 -39.61 3.70
CA PHE A 570 -6.72 -39.25 3.39
C PHE A 570 -7.68 -40.00 4.32
N THR A 571 -8.89 -39.48 4.52
CA THR A 571 -9.94 -40.20 5.26
C THR A 571 -10.42 -41.42 4.45
N PRO A 572 -10.93 -42.49 5.10
CA PRO A 572 -11.47 -43.65 4.39
C PRO A 572 -12.55 -43.25 3.37
N GLN A 573 -13.41 -42.30 3.73
CA GLN A 573 -14.47 -41.78 2.87
C GLN A 573 -13.92 -41.06 1.62
N ALA A 574 -12.78 -40.37 1.72
CA ALA A 574 -12.11 -39.75 0.59
C ALA A 574 -11.48 -40.79 -0.35
N ILE A 575 -10.91 -41.87 0.22
CA ILE A 575 -10.33 -42.98 -0.54
C ILE A 575 -11.42 -43.70 -1.32
N GLU A 576 -12.52 -44.08 -0.66
CA GLU A 576 -13.66 -44.77 -1.31
C GLU A 576 -14.24 -43.93 -2.45
N LEU A 577 -14.45 -42.63 -2.23
CA LEU A 577 -14.96 -41.72 -3.27
C LEU A 577 -13.97 -41.57 -4.45
N ALA A 578 -12.68 -41.51 -4.17
CA ALA A 578 -11.65 -41.41 -5.20
C ALA A 578 -11.55 -42.69 -6.03
N GLU A 579 -11.57 -43.87 -5.40
CA GLU A 579 -11.56 -45.16 -6.08
C GLU A 579 -12.78 -45.34 -6.98
N ALA A 580 -13.98 -45.00 -6.47
CA ALA A 580 -15.23 -45.08 -7.24
C ALA A 580 -15.20 -44.21 -8.52
N ASN A 581 -14.43 -43.12 -8.51
CA ASN A 581 -14.34 -42.18 -9.64
C ASN A 581 -12.98 -42.20 -10.36
N LYS A 582 -12.11 -43.17 -10.08
CA LYS A 582 -10.77 -43.31 -10.68
C LYS A 582 -9.89 -42.06 -10.51
N ILE A 583 -9.92 -41.45 -9.33
CA ILE A 583 -9.11 -40.29 -8.97
C ILE A 583 -7.84 -40.76 -8.28
N LYS A 584 -6.68 -40.26 -8.72
CA LYS A 584 -5.40 -40.55 -8.08
C LYS A 584 -5.20 -39.67 -6.87
N LEU A 585 -5.03 -40.28 -5.70
CA LEU A 585 -4.66 -39.58 -4.46
C LEU A 585 -3.14 -39.61 -4.27
N ILE A 586 -2.55 -38.46 -3.96
CA ILE A 586 -1.13 -38.31 -3.63
C ILE A 586 -1.05 -37.72 -2.23
N SER A 587 -0.67 -38.54 -1.26
CA SER A 587 -0.45 -38.14 0.13
C SER A 587 0.99 -37.69 0.34
N ARG A 588 1.33 -37.32 1.58
CA ARG A 588 2.67 -36.86 1.96
C ARG A 588 3.80 -37.80 1.55
N GLN A 589 3.63 -39.12 1.71
CA GLN A 589 4.70 -40.07 1.41
C GLN A 589 4.99 -40.13 -0.09
N GLU A 590 3.95 -40.17 -0.93
CA GLU A 590 4.13 -40.10 -2.38
C GLU A 590 4.69 -38.74 -2.82
N LEU A 591 4.24 -37.65 -2.22
CA LEU A 591 4.77 -36.31 -2.48
C LEU A 591 6.27 -36.21 -2.14
N ILE A 592 6.70 -36.76 -0.99
CA ILE A 592 8.13 -36.82 -0.63
C ILE A 592 8.92 -37.60 -1.69
N GLN A 593 8.38 -38.73 -2.17
CA GLN A 593 9.05 -39.52 -3.20
C GLN A 593 9.14 -38.75 -4.53
N LEU A 594 8.09 -38.03 -4.90
CA LEU A 594 8.11 -37.17 -6.09
C LEU A 594 9.15 -36.05 -5.97
N LEU A 595 9.25 -35.40 -4.81
CA LEU A 595 10.24 -34.35 -4.57
C LEU A 595 11.68 -34.87 -4.53
N LYS A 596 11.89 -36.14 -4.11
CA LYS A 596 13.20 -36.80 -4.21
C LYS A 596 13.59 -37.05 -5.67
N ASN A 597 12.63 -37.52 -6.48
CA ASN A 597 12.86 -37.82 -7.90
C ASN A 597 13.00 -36.54 -8.75
N TYR A 598 12.25 -35.50 -8.40
CA TYR A 598 12.19 -34.21 -9.09
C TYR A 598 12.36 -33.07 -8.08
N PRO A 599 13.60 -32.79 -7.62
CA PRO A 599 13.86 -31.74 -6.64
C PRO A 599 13.35 -30.38 -7.11
N ILE A 600 12.57 -29.71 -6.27
CA ILE A 600 12.04 -28.36 -6.55
C ILE A 600 12.80 -27.34 -5.72
N THR A 601 13.05 -26.17 -6.29
CA THR A 601 13.76 -25.07 -5.65
C THR A 601 12.81 -23.89 -5.47
N PHE A 602 13.08 -22.99 -4.52
CA PHE A 602 12.28 -21.77 -4.35
C PHE A 602 12.21 -20.93 -5.63
N SER A 603 13.26 -20.95 -6.46
CA SER A 603 13.28 -20.30 -7.77
C SER A 603 12.25 -20.86 -8.77
N ASP A 604 11.93 -22.14 -8.67
CA ASP A 604 11.00 -22.79 -9.61
C ASP A 604 9.56 -22.27 -9.43
N LEU A 605 9.24 -21.73 -8.25
CA LEU A 605 7.92 -21.19 -7.93
C LEU A 605 7.71 -19.80 -8.56
N GLU A 606 8.77 -19.03 -8.77
CA GLU A 606 8.72 -17.66 -9.33
C GLU A 606 8.35 -17.63 -10.82
N ILE A 607 8.25 -18.80 -11.46
CA ILE A 607 7.81 -18.96 -12.85
C ILE A 607 6.29 -18.74 -12.97
N PHE A 608 5.56 -19.03 -11.89
CA PHE A 608 4.11 -18.93 -11.79
C PHE A 608 3.74 -17.75 -10.88
#